data_AF-I4VUK5-F1
#
_entry.id   AF-I4VUK5-F1
#
_cell.length_a   1.000
_cell.length_b   1.000
_cell.length_c   1.000
_cell.angle_alpha   90.00
_cell.angle_beta   90.00
_cell.angle_gamma   90.00
#
_symmetry.space_group_name_H-M   'P 1'
#
loop_
_entity.id
_entity.type
_entity.pdbx_description
1 polymer ?
#
loop_
_entity_poly.entity_id
_entity_poly.type
_entity_poly.pdbx_seq_one_letter_code
_entity_poly.pdbx_strand_id
1 'polypeptide(L)'
;MISALGADELEEFVNDWLAQRVKDYHSHELWRGTGDMGRDVTGYATAQRMEGLWDNYQCKQLSKRLSETAAFVELGKIFMHVADGAFALPRAYFFVAPQGVVRAVQDFIAHPERFRSAFLARWDKDIAPRLVENKTIALTPAIEAVINAFDFTHVDWFDAVRLANDAACKVALVKWFDDDPGPSPRGTVPDEIQSDESAYVEQLLKVYEEKGPGTYASATAALASAEFGPHLREQRIRFFDAVAFDRFYRDSTPEAYLANFKDEIYHGVIDAHRETYSNGYSRLGKVMQQAAALQASGVLGRHAGPKVKQGTCHQLANEGHLPWDR
;
A
#
# COMPACT_ATOMS: atom_id res chain seq x y z
N MET A 1 -13.64 10.76 -2.50
CA MET A 1 -12.23 11.17 -2.36
C MET A 1 -11.52 11.04 -3.70
N ILE A 2 -11.33 9.83 -4.23
CA ILE A 2 -10.73 9.60 -5.57
C ILE A 2 -11.44 10.40 -6.69
N SER A 3 -12.78 10.48 -6.66
CA SER A 3 -13.55 11.25 -7.64
C SER A 3 -13.32 12.77 -7.63
N ALA A 4 -12.55 13.31 -6.69
CA ALA A 4 -12.22 14.73 -6.57
C ALA A 4 -10.80 15.07 -7.04
N LEU A 5 -9.97 14.08 -7.38
CA LEU A 5 -8.64 14.28 -7.94
C LEU A 5 -8.69 15.01 -9.29
N GLY A 6 -7.61 15.68 -9.67
CA GLY A 6 -7.32 16.09 -11.03
C GLY A 6 -7.01 14.89 -11.94
N ALA A 7 -6.86 15.14 -13.25
CA ALA A 7 -6.53 14.09 -14.22
C ALA A 7 -5.15 13.47 -13.95
N ASP A 8 -4.11 14.30 -13.90
CA ASP A 8 -2.73 13.87 -13.60
C ASP A 8 -2.64 13.21 -12.22
N GLU A 9 -3.37 13.74 -11.23
CA GLU A 9 -3.42 13.16 -9.88
C GLU A 9 -4.07 11.77 -9.87
N LEU A 10 -5.08 11.51 -10.71
CA LEU A 10 -5.66 10.18 -10.84
C LEU A 10 -4.64 9.19 -11.39
N GLU A 11 -3.85 9.59 -12.38
CA GLU A 11 -2.81 8.73 -12.97
C GLU A 11 -1.70 8.43 -11.96
N GLU A 12 -1.26 9.44 -11.21
CA GLU A 12 -0.31 9.25 -10.10
C GLU A 12 -0.87 8.34 -9.01
N PHE A 13 -2.13 8.53 -8.63
CA PHE A 13 -2.82 7.68 -7.66
C PHE A 13 -2.89 6.22 -8.13
N VAL A 14 -3.24 5.98 -9.40
CA VAL A 14 -3.27 4.64 -9.99
C VAL A 14 -1.86 4.04 -10.02
N ASN A 15 -0.84 4.83 -10.33
CA ASN A 15 0.55 4.39 -10.30
C ASN A 15 1.01 3.98 -8.88
N ASP A 16 0.65 4.75 -7.84
CA ASP A 16 0.91 4.37 -6.45
C ASP A 16 0.16 3.12 -6.03
N TRP A 17 -1.09 2.94 -6.51
CA TRP A 17 -1.86 1.72 -6.29
C TRP A 17 -1.19 0.50 -6.94
N LEU A 18 -0.72 0.62 -8.19
CA LEU A 18 0.00 -0.47 -8.87
C LEU A 18 1.34 -0.80 -8.20
N ALA A 19 2.01 0.17 -7.57
CA ALA A 19 3.23 -0.08 -6.79
C ALA A 19 3.02 -1.10 -5.65
N GLN A 20 1.80 -1.22 -5.13
CA GLN A 20 1.45 -2.19 -4.10
C GLN A 20 1.09 -3.57 -4.66
N ARG A 21 0.94 -3.71 -5.98
CA ARG A 21 0.57 -4.95 -6.67
C ARG A 21 1.79 -5.78 -7.09
N VAL A 22 2.80 -5.86 -6.22
CA VAL A 22 4.08 -6.58 -6.46
C VAL A 22 3.92 -8.08 -6.73
N LYS A 23 2.77 -8.66 -6.40
CA LYS A 23 2.43 -10.07 -6.75
C LYS A 23 1.93 -10.22 -8.18
N ASP A 24 1.33 -9.17 -8.73
CA ASP A 24 0.74 -9.16 -10.06
C ASP A 24 1.72 -8.64 -11.12
N TYR A 25 2.59 -7.70 -10.72
CA TYR A 25 3.50 -7.00 -11.63
C TYR A 25 4.96 -7.05 -11.16
N HIS A 26 5.85 -7.32 -12.11
CA HIS A 26 7.30 -7.15 -11.97
C HIS A 26 7.69 -5.69 -11.84
N SER A 27 7.04 -4.81 -12.60
CA SER A 27 7.24 -3.36 -12.57
C SER A 27 6.00 -2.64 -13.12
N HIS A 28 5.89 -1.34 -12.88
CA HIS A 28 4.83 -0.50 -13.42
C HIS A 28 5.41 0.82 -13.93
N GLU A 29 4.68 1.52 -14.79
CA GLU A 29 5.15 2.77 -15.40
C GLU A 29 3.99 3.74 -15.64
N LEU A 30 4.19 4.98 -15.21
CA LEU A 30 3.35 6.13 -15.49
C LEU A 30 3.86 6.84 -16.74
N TRP A 31 3.00 6.96 -17.74
CA TRP A 31 3.29 7.60 -19.00
C TRP A 31 2.73 9.02 -18.99
N ARG A 32 3.54 10.01 -19.36
CA ARG A 32 3.11 11.41 -19.44
C ARG A 32 3.48 12.05 -20.76
N GLY A 33 2.68 13.03 -21.14
CA GLY A 33 2.95 13.92 -22.27
C GLY A 33 2.47 13.36 -23.60
N THR A 34 2.79 14.10 -24.66
CA THR A 34 2.38 13.73 -26.02
C THR A 34 3.15 12.50 -26.48
N GLY A 35 2.43 11.44 -26.90
CA GLY A 35 3.05 10.19 -27.34
C GLY A 35 2.87 9.02 -26.37
N ASP A 36 2.01 9.18 -25.38
CA ASP A 36 1.51 8.12 -24.51
C ASP A 36 0.88 6.95 -25.30
N MET A 37 0.37 7.19 -26.51
CA MET A 37 -0.25 6.21 -27.42
C MET A 37 -1.43 5.47 -26.77
N GLY A 38 -2.19 6.15 -25.89
CA GLY A 38 -3.33 5.57 -25.17
C GLY A 38 -2.94 4.72 -23.96
N ARG A 39 -1.80 5.02 -23.34
CA ARG A 39 -1.31 4.36 -22.13
C ARG A 39 -1.10 5.42 -21.07
N ASP A 40 -1.86 5.39 -19.99
CA ASP A 40 -1.64 6.33 -18.89
C ASP A 40 -0.78 5.66 -17.81
N VAL A 41 -1.23 4.50 -17.32
CA VAL A 41 -0.44 3.67 -16.39
C VAL A 41 -0.40 2.25 -16.91
N THR A 42 0.76 1.60 -16.80
CA THR A 42 0.97 0.23 -17.27
C THR A 42 1.53 -0.66 -16.18
N GLY A 43 1.03 -1.88 -16.09
CA GLY A 43 1.55 -2.92 -15.21
C GLY A 43 2.25 -4.01 -16.03
N TYR A 44 3.55 -4.21 -15.82
CA TYR A 44 4.34 -5.22 -16.51
C TYR A 44 4.43 -6.48 -15.68
N ALA A 45 3.84 -7.59 -16.14
CA ALA A 45 3.89 -8.88 -15.44
C ALA A 45 5.26 -9.55 -15.55
N THR A 46 6.13 -9.07 -16.46
CA THR A 46 7.43 -9.67 -16.77
C THR A 46 8.49 -8.59 -17.02
N ALA A 47 9.76 -8.98 -16.97
CA ALA A 47 10.89 -8.09 -17.26
C ALA A 47 10.95 -7.64 -18.73
N GLN A 48 10.23 -8.32 -19.63
CA GLN A 48 10.11 -7.99 -21.06
C GLN A 48 9.18 -6.79 -21.32
N ARG A 49 8.50 -6.27 -20.29
CA ARG A 49 7.63 -5.08 -20.39
C ARG A 49 6.61 -5.21 -21.53
N MET A 50 6.55 -4.23 -22.43
CA MET A 50 5.63 -4.19 -23.58
C MET A 50 5.97 -5.15 -24.73
N GLU A 51 7.09 -5.86 -24.63
CA GLU A 51 7.38 -7.02 -25.50
C GLU A 51 6.86 -8.33 -24.89
N GLY A 52 6.49 -8.32 -23.59
CA GLY A 52 5.94 -9.46 -22.85
C GLY A 52 4.48 -9.23 -22.42
N LEU A 53 4.09 -9.87 -21.32
CA LEU A 53 2.75 -9.70 -20.74
C LEU A 53 2.68 -8.39 -19.95
N TRP A 54 1.73 -7.53 -20.32
CA TRP A 54 1.48 -6.24 -19.68
C TRP A 54 -0.01 -5.88 -19.71
N ASP A 55 -0.45 -5.07 -18.75
CA ASP A 55 -1.82 -4.57 -18.67
C ASP A 55 -1.84 -3.04 -18.79
N ASN A 56 -2.87 -2.52 -19.45
CA ASN A 56 -3.09 -1.09 -19.62
C ASN A 56 -4.16 -0.56 -18.67
N TYR A 57 -3.87 0.55 -18.00
CA TYR A 57 -4.81 1.28 -17.15
C TYR A 57 -5.01 2.68 -17.73
N GLN A 58 -6.11 2.85 -18.47
CA GLN A 58 -6.49 4.13 -19.05
C GLN A 58 -7.36 4.92 -18.07
N CYS A 59 -6.80 5.98 -17.51
CA CYS A 59 -7.39 6.91 -16.58
C CYS A 59 -8.27 7.94 -17.30
N LYS A 60 -9.50 8.14 -16.82
CA LYS A 60 -10.44 9.13 -17.33
C LYS A 60 -11.12 9.85 -16.17
N GLN A 61 -10.48 10.92 -15.70
CA GLN A 61 -11.05 11.81 -14.70
C GLN A 61 -12.03 12.78 -15.34
N LEU A 62 -13.27 12.34 -15.46
CA LEU A 62 -14.36 13.08 -16.10
C LEU A 62 -15.37 13.58 -15.06
N SER A 63 -16.07 14.67 -15.35
CA SER A 63 -17.20 15.16 -14.52
C SER A 63 -18.46 14.30 -14.66
N LYS A 64 -18.47 13.35 -15.60
CA LYS A 64 -19.57 12.43 -15.90
C LYS A 64 -19.02 11.03 -16.12
N ARG A 65 -19.90 10.04 -16.13
CA ARG A 65 -19.56 8.66 -16.49
C ARG A 65 -18.89 8.58 -17.87
N LEU A 66 -17.91 7.68 -18.01
CA LEU A 66 -17.28 7.40 -19.30
C LEU A 66 -18.34 6.96 -20.30
N SER A 67 -18.45 7.73 -21.39
CA SER A 67 -19.41 7.44 -22.46
C SER A 67 -18.99 6.22 -23.27
N GLU A 68 -19.96 5.61 -23.94
CA GLU A 68 -19.70 4.50 -24.86
C GLU A 68 -18.72 4.89 -25.96
N THR A 69 -18.95 6.00 -26.66
CA THR A 69 -18.04 6.48 -27.72
C THR A 69 -16.62 6.68 -27.21
N ALA A 70 -16.46 7.29 -26.03
CA ALA A 70 -15.14 7.47 -25.44
C ALA A 70 -14.46 6.12 -25.14
N ALA A 71 -15.18 5.15 -24.57
CA ALA A 71 -14.63 3.82 -24.29
C ALA A 71 -14.12 3.11 -25.57
N PHE A 72 -14.90 3.16 -26.65
CA PHE A 72 -14.48 2.61 -27.94
C PHE A 72 -13.29 3.37 -28.54
N VAL A 73 -13.24 4.70 -28.43
CA VAL A 73 -12.10 5.47 -28.95
C VAL A 73 -10.82 5.16 -28.19
N GLU A 74 -10.85 5.10 -26.86
CA GLU A 74 -9.64 4.85 -26.06
C GLU A 74 -9.07 3.44 -26.30
N LEU A 75 -9.92 2.40 -26.25
CA LEU A 75 -9.46 1.05 -26.59
C LEU A 75 -9.04 0.93 -28.08
N GLY A 76 -9.66 1.71 -28.96
CA GLY A 76 -9.33 1.73 -30.39
C GLY A 76 -7.92 2.26 -30.66
N LYS A 77 -7.42 3.19 -29.84
CA LYS A 77 -6.03 3.67 -29.91
C LYS A 77 -5.04 2.54 -29.67
N ILE A 78 -5.30 1.67 -28.69
CA ILE A 78 -4.46 0.49 -28.43
C ILE A 78 -4.39 -0.40 -29.67
N PHE A 79 -5.54 -0.75 -30.27
CA PHE A 79 -5.53 -1.61 -31.46
C PHE A 79 -4.80 -0.97 -32.64
N MET A 80 -4.98 0.33 -32.86
CA MET A 80 -4.27 1.09 -33.88
C MET A 80 -2.75 1.04 -33.64
N HIS A 81 -2.28 1.30 -32.42
CA HIS A 81 -0.85 1.36 -32.11
C HIS A 81 -0.18 -0.02 -32.09
N VAL A 82 -0.90 -1.07 -31.66
CA VAL A 82 -0.43 -2.45 -31.78
C VAL A 82 -0.30 -2.86 -33.25
N ALA A 83 -1.27 -2.50 -34.09
CA ALA A 83 -1.20 -2.77 -35.54
C ALA A 83 -0.05 -2.02 -36.24
N ASP A 84 0.36 -0.87 -35.71
CA ASP A 84 1.52 -0.09 -36.15
C ASP A 84 2.87 -0.59 -35.55
N GLY A 85 2.82 -1.64 -34.73
CA GLY A 85 4.01 -2.25 -34.13
C GLY A 85 4.63 -1.45 -32.98
N ALA A 86 3.89 -0.50 -32.39
CA ALA A 86 4.41 0.33 -31.29
C ALA A 86 4.66 -0.48 -30.00
N PHE A 87 3.89 -1.54 -29.78
CA PHE A 87 3.98 -2.43 -28.62
C PHE A 87 3.19 -3.73 -28.87
N ALA A 88 3.48 -4.78 -28.10
CA ALA A 88 2.68 -6.01 -28.12
C ALA A 88 1.27 -5.74 -27.56
N LEU A 89 0.30 -6.54 -27.98
CA LEU A 89 -1.07 -6.46 -27.49
C LEU A 89 -1.10 -6.69 -25.96
N PRO A 90 -1.77 -5.83 -25.18
CA PRO A 90 -1.85 -6.02 -23.73
C PRO A 90 -2.62 -7.30 -23.38
N ARG A 91 -2.28 -7.90 -22.24
CA ARG A 91 -3.00 -9.02 -21.64
C ARG A 91 -4.38 -8.57 -21.16
N ALA A 92 -4.47 -7.41 -20.51
CA ALA A 92 -5.73 -6.83 -20.04
C ALA A 92 -5.78 -5.31 -20.26
N TYR A 93 -7.00 -4.78 -20.37
CA TYR A 93 -7.25 -3.35 -20.52
C TYR A 93 -8.30 -2.88 -19.51
N PHE A 94 -7.94 -1.90 -18.70
CA PHE A 94 -8.79 -1.36 -17.65
C PHE A 94 -9.14 0.10 -17.92
N PHE A 95 -10.45 0.42 -17.92
CA PHE A 95 -10.91 1.80 -17.82
C PHE A 95 -10.91 2.23 -16.36
N VAL A 96 -10.03 3.15 -15.97
CA VAL A 96 -10.04 3.76 -14.64
C VAL A 96 -10.82 5.06 -14.70
N ALA A 97 -12.11 5.00 -14.35
CA ALA A 97 -13.03 6.13 -14.45
C ALA A 97 -13.73 6.33 -13.10
N PRO A 98 -13.27 7.26 -12.23
CA PRO A 98 -13.79 7.40 -10.87
C PRO A 98 -15.30 7.72 -10.75
N GLN A 99 -15.91 8.30 -11.79
CA GLN A 99 -17.38 8.49 -11.87
C GLN A 99 -18.13 7.25 -12.40
N GLY A 100 -17.40 6.20 -12.78
CA GLY A 100 -17.87 4.99 -13.42
C GLY A 100 -18.05 5.11 -14.92
N VAL A 101 -18.57 4.03 -15.51
CA VAL A 101 -18.89 3.95 -16.95
C VAL A 101 -20.41 3.91 -17.16
N VAL A 102 -20.90 4.30 -18.35
CA VAL A 102 -22.34 4.20 -18.66
C VAL A 102 -22.80 2.75 -18.76
N ARG A 103 -24.09 2.49 -18.57
CA ARG A 103 -24.67 1.13 -18.60
C ARG A 103 -24.36 0.36 -19.88
N ALA A 104 -24.30 1.04 -21.03
CA ALA A 104 -23.94 0.40 -22.29
C ALA A 104 -22.50 -0.14 -22.29
N VAL A 105 -21.54 0.57 -21.69
CA VAL A 105 -20.17 0.08 -21.52
C VAL A 105 -20.15 -1.13 -20.57
N GLN A 106 -20.92 -1.08 -19.48
CA GLN A 106 -21.06 -2.24 -18.58
C GLN A 106 -21.64 -3.46 -19.30
N ASP A 107 -22.64 -3.26 -20.17
CA ASP A 107 -23.25 -4.33 -20.96
C ASP A 107 -22.23 -4.95 -21.93
N PHE A 108 -21.42 -4.13 -22.60
CA PHE A 108 -20.36 -4.62 -23.48
C PHE A 108 -19.29 -5.41 -22.71
N ILE A 109 -18.82 -4.91 -21.57
CA ILE A 109 -17.86 -5.62 -20.71
C ILE A 109 -18.45 -6.96 -20.22
N ALA A 110 -19.73 -6.98 -19.88
CA ALA A 110 -20.42 -8.22 -19.48
C ALA A 110 -20.64 -9.21 -20.65
N HIS A 111 -20.51 -8.76 -21.90
CA HIS A 111 -20.71 -9.59 -23.10
C HIS A 111 -19.55 -9.41 -24.09
N PRO A 112 -18.36 -9.99 -23.81
CA PRO A 112 -17.13 -9.76 -24.57
C PRO A 112 -17.25 -9.92 -26.10
N GLU A 113 -17.92 -10.99 -26.56
CA GLU A 113 -18.13 -11.22 -28.00
C GLU A 113 -19.02 -10.17 -28.67
N ARG A 114 -20.01 -9.63 -27.94
CA ARG A 114 -20.81 -8.50 -28.45
C ARG A 114 -19.96 -7.25 -28.54
N PHE A 115 -19.05 -7.04 -27.59
CA PHE A 115 -18.13 -5.91 -27.61
C PHE A 115 -17.19 -5.99 -28.82
N ARG A 116 -16.51 -7.12 -29.01
CA ARG A 116 -15.65 -7.38 -30.19
C ARG A 116 -16.39 -7.14 -31.50
N SER A 117 -17.59 -7.74 -31.64
CA SER A 117 -18.41 -7.60 -32.85
C SER A 117 -18.84 -6.15 -33.09
N ALA A 118 -19.22 -5.42 -32.04
CA ALA A 118 -19.56 -4.01 -32.14
C ALA A 118 -18.35 -3.16 -32.54
N PHE A 119 -17.15 -3.50 -32.07
CA PHE A 119 -15.91 -2.80 -32.41
C PHE A 119 -15.64 -2.88 -33.91
N LEU A 120 -15.71 -4.08 -34.49
CA LEU A 120 -15.54 -4.31 -35.92
C LEU A 120 -16.62 -3.60 -36.74
N ALA A 121 -17.89 -3.75 -36.36
CA ALA A 121 -19.01 -3.20 -37.12
C ALA A 121 -19.06 -1.66 -37.11
N ARG A 122 -18.53 -1.02 -36.05
CA ARG A 122 -18.66 0.43 -35.84
C ARG A 122 -17.37 1.19 -36.06
N TRP A 123 -16.25 0.50 -36.35
CA TRP A 123 -14.94 1.12 -36.46
C TRP A 123 -14.94 2.34 -37.38
N ASP A 124 -15.27 2.17 -38.66
CA ASP A 124 -15.13 3.24 -39.65
C ASP A 124 -16.04 4.45 -39.40
N LYS A 125 -17.19 4.22 -38.78
CA LYS A 125 -18.20 5.26 -38.55
C LYS A 125 -18.00 6.00 -37.22
N ASP A 126 -17.76 5.25 -36.15
CA ASP A 126 -17.82 5.76 -34.78
C ASP A 126 -16.42 5.94 -34.17
N ILE A 127 -15.41 5.16 -34.59
CA ILE A 127 -14.10 5.10 -33.94
C ILE A 127 -13.04 5.81 -34.79
N ALA A 128 -12.87 5.38 -36.04
CA ALA A 128 -11.89 5.85 -37.01
C ALA A 128 -11.71 7.38 -37.09
N PRO A 129 -12.78 8.21 -37.12
CA PRO A 129 -12.63 9.67 -37.23
C PRO A 129 -12.23 10.37 -35.92
N ARG A 130 -12.12 9.63 -34.80
CA ARG A 130 -11.89 10.18 -33.45
C ARG A 130 -10.57 9.71 -32.82
N LEU A 131 -9.80 8.88 -33.53
CA LEU A 131 -8.54 8.34 -33.01
C LEU A 131 -7.40 9.36 -33.06
N VAL A 132 -7.30 10.11 -34.16
CA VAL A 132 -6.23 11.07 -34.40
C VAL A 132 -6.84 12.37 -34.92
N GLU A 133 -6.41 13.51 -34.36
CA GLU A 133 -6.89 14.81 -34.81
C GLU A 133 -6.59 15.01 -36.31
N ASN A 134 -7.59 15.49 -37.07
CA ASN A 134 -7.49 15.74 -38.50
C ASN A 134 -7.15 14.51 -39.38
N LYS A 135 -7.34 13.28 -38.87
CA LYS A 135 -7.09 12.04 -39.64
C LYS A 135 -8.13 10.95 -39.32
N THR A 136 -8.63 10.30 -40.36
CA THR A 136 -9.50 9.12 -40.22
C THR A 136 -8.67 7.85 -40.40
N ILE A 137 -8.71 6.96 -39.42
CA ILE A 137 -7.98 5.68 -39.45
C ILE A 137 -8.95 4.57 -39.81
N ALA A 138 -9.04 4.19 -41.09
CA ALA A 138 -9.93 3.13 -41.54
C ALA A 138 -9.60 1.77 -40.91
N LEU A 139 -10.57 0.86 -40.86
CA LEU A 139 -10.38 -0.52 -40.40
C LEU A 139 -9.52 -1.28 -41.42
N THR A 140 -8.20 -1.31 -41.19
CA THR A 140 -7.28 -2.08 -42.04
C THR A 140 -7.28 -3.55 -41.64
N PRO A 141 -6.86 -4.47 -42.53
CA PRO A 141 -6.70 -5.89 -42.17
C PRO A 141 -5.78 -6.12 -40.97
N ALA A 142 -4.77 -5.26 -40.77
CA ALA A 142 -3.89 -5.33 -39.61
C ALA A 142 -4.62 -4.99 -38.30
N ILE A 143 -5.41 -3.90 -38.29
CA ILE A 143 -6.22 -3.51 -37.11
C ILE A 143 -7.30 -4.57 -36.82
N GLU A 144 -7.98 -5.05 -37.87
CA GLU A 144 -8.97 -6.13 -37.73
C GLU A 144 -8.35 -7.40 -37.12
N ALA A 145 -7.15 -7.79 -37.56
CA ALA A 145 -6.44 -8.93 -36.99
C ALA A 145 -6.12 -8.72 -35.50
N VAL A 146 -5.70 -7.52 -35.10
CA VAL A 146 -5.44 -7.17 -33.69
C VAL A 146 -6.72 -7.24 -32.85
N ILE A 147 -7.83 -6.66 -33.33
CA ILE A 147 -9.13 -6.73 -32.64
C ILE A 147 -9.56 -8.19 -32.45
N ASN A 148 -9.41 -9.02 -33.49
CA ASN A 148 -9.78 -10.44 -33.41
C ASN A 148 -8.85 -11.27 -32.52
N ALA A 149 -7.59 -10.86 -32.36
CA ALA A 149 -6.63 -11.53 -31.48
C ALA A 149 -6.79 -11.16 -30.01
N PHE A 150 -7.37 -10.00 -29.70
CA PHE A 150 -7.55 -9.54 -28.34
C PHE A 150 -8.66 -10.29 -27.61
N ASP A 151 -8.35 -10.75 -26.40
CA ASP A 151 -9.31 -11.39 -25.52
C ASP A 151 -10.14 -10.33 -24.77
N PHE A 152 -11.33 -10.04 -25.29
CA PHE A 152 -12.24 -9.06 -24.68
C PHE A 152 -12.74 -9.46 -23.29
N THR A 153 -12.53 -10.70 -22.83
CA THR A 153 -12.83 -11.08 -21.44
C THR A 153 -11.90 -10.40 -20.43
N HIS A 154 -10.76 -9.88 -20.89
CA HIS A 154 -9.81 -9.11 -20.10
C HIS A 154 -9.99 -7.59 -20.22
N VAL A 155 -11.17 -7.13 -20.63
CA VAL A 155 -11.57 -5.71 -20.52
C VAL A 155 -12.42 -5.53 -19.28
N ASP A 156 -12.00 -4.66 -18.37
CA ASP A 156 -12.81 -4.30 -17.20
C ASP A 156 -12.65 -2.81 -16.86
N TRP A 157 -13.24 -2.38 -15.75
CA TRP A 157 -13.25 -0.99 -15.32
C TRP A 157 -13.24 -0.87 -13.81
N PHE A 158 -12.70 0.27 -13.36
CA PHE A 158 -12.64 0.67 -11.97
C PHE A 158 -13.29 2.05 -11.81
N ASP A 159 -14.29 2.15 -10.93
CA ASP A 159 -14.69 3.43 -10.32
C ASP A 159 -13.96 3.65 -9.00
N ALA A 160 -14.23 4.79 -8.37
CA ALA A 160 -13.69 5.13 -7.07
C ALA A 160 -14.01 4.07 -6.00
N VAL A 161 -15.17 3.41 -6.06
CA VAL A 161 -15.57 2.41 -5.07
C VAL A 161 -14.79 1.11 -5.27
N ARG A 162 -14.69 0.64 -6.52
CA ARG A 162 -13.90 -0.55 -6.87
C ARG A 162 -12.41 -0.35 -6.55
N LEU A 163 -11.84 0.82 -6.86
CA LEU A 163 -10.47 1.14 -6.47
C LEU A 163 -10.30 1.13 -4.96
N ALA A 164 -11.17 1.83 -4.22
CA ALA A 164 -11.02 1.93 -2.77
C ALA A 164 -11.18 0.58 -2.04
N ASN A 165 -11.97 -0.33 -2.61
CA ASN A 165 -12.16 -1.68 -2.07
C ASN A 165 -11.06 -2.68 -2.45
N ASP A 166 -10.18 -2.32 -3.39
CA ASP A 166 -9.03 -3.16 -3.73
C ASP A 166 -8.02 -3.17 -2.57
N ALA A 167 -7.58 -4.36 -2.14
CA ALA A 167 -6.74 -4.51 -0.97
C ALA A 167 -5.37 -3.81 -1.12
N ALA A 168 -4.86 -3.68 -2.34
CA ALA A 168 -3.60 -2.99 -2.63
C ALA A 168 -3.74 -1.45 -2.56
N CYS A 169 -4.98 -0.94 -2.50
CA CYS A 169 -5.24 0.50 -2.54
C CYS A 169 -5.02 1.19 -1.19
N LYS A 170 -4.92 0.45 -0.07
CA LYS A 170 -4.81 1.02 1.28
C LYS A 170 -3.69 2.06 1.40
N VAL A 171 -2.48 1.72 0.99
CA VAL A 171 -1.32 2.63 1.08
C VAL A 171 -1.55 3.90 0.26
N ALA A 172 -2.13 3.78 -0.94
CA ALA A 172 -2.47 4.92 -1.79
C ALA A 172 -3.56 5.80 -1.16
N LEU A 173 -4.60 5.19 -0.57
CA LEU A 173 -5.66 5.92 0.12
C LEU A 173 -5.13 6.73 1.31
N VAL A 174 -4.24 6.13 2.12
CA VAL A 174 -3.59 6.84 3.23
C VAL A 174 -2.74 8.00 2.72
N LYS A 175 -1.90 7.76 1.70
CA LYS A 175 -1.02 8.79 1.13
C LYS A 175 -1.79 10.00 0.61
N TRP A 176 -2.86 9.76 -0.14
CA TRP A 176 -3.56 10.81 -0.89
C TRP A 176 -4.67 11.49 -0.09
N PHE A 177 -5.28 10.80 0.87
CA PHE A 177 -6.49 11.27 1.53
C PHE A 177 -6.42 11.24 3.06
N ASP A 178 -5.27 10.89 3.65
CA ASP A 178 -5.14 10.66 5.09
C ASP A 178 -6.19 9.65 5.60
N ASP A 179 -6.55 8.70 4.73
CA ASP A 179 -7.56 7.68 5.03
C ASP A 179 -7.13 6.87 6.25
N ASP A 180 -8.08 6.45 7.07
CA ASP A 180 -7.77 5.67 8.25
C ASP A 180 -7.65 4.19 7.85
N PRO A 181 -6.43 3.58 7.89
CA PRO A 181 -6.28 2.16 7.58
C PRO A 181 -6.97 1.25 8.61
N GLY A 182 -7.42 1.81 9.74
CA GLY A 182 -8.10 1.13 10.83
C GLY A 182 -7.14 0.74 11.96
N PRO A 183 -7.66 0.14 13.04
CA PRO A 183 -6.86 -0.28 14.18
C PRO A 183 -6.01 -1.51 13.81
N SER A 184 -4.75 -1.51 14.25
CA SER A 184 -3.91 -2.70 14.17
C SER A 184 -4.46 -3.83 15.05
N PRO A 185 -4.27 -5.11 14.67
CA PRO A 185 -4.56 -6.22 15.56
C PRO A 185 -3.67 -6.17 16.81
N ARG A 186 -4.11 -6.84 17.88
CA ARG A 186 -3.26 -7.03 19.07
C ARG A 186 -2.12 -7.99 18.78
N GLY A 187 -1.01 -7.80 19.49
CA GLY A 187 0.09 -8.74 19.53
C GLY A 187 -0.32 -10.08 20.10
N THR A 188 0.28 -11.16 19.58
CA THR A 188 0.23 -12.47 20.22
C THR A 188 1.59 -12.72 20.83
N VAL A 189 1.63 -12.91 22.15
CA VAL A 189 2.86 -13.20 22.89
C VAL A 189 3.11 -14.71 22.82
N PRO A 190 4.21 -15.17 22.21
CA PRO A 190 4.57 -16.59 22.21
C PRO A 190 4.94 -17.05 23.63
N ASP A 191 4.71 -18.32 23.95
CA ASP A 191 5.10 -18.86 25.26
C ASP A 191 6.62 -18.81 25.46
N GLU A 192 7.35 -19.20 24.41
CA GLU A 192 8.81 -19.17 24.35
C GLU A 192 9.34 -17.79 23.95
N ILE A 193 10.47 -17.40 24.53
CA ILE A 193 11.17 -16.17 24.18
C ILE A 193 11.72 -16.30 22.76
N GLN A 194 11.33 -15.37 21.90
CA GLN A 194 11.76 -15.34 20.51
C GLN A 194 13.06 -14.54 20.34
N SER A 195 13.79 -14.81 19.26
CA SER A 195 15.06 -14.11 18.98
C SER A 195 14.89 -12.61 18.74
N ASP A 196 13.73 -12.17 18.25
CA ASP A 196 13.41 -10.78 17.97
C ASP A 196 13.13 -9.94 19.23
N GLU A 197 12.71 -10.55 20.35
CA GLU A 197 12.53 -9.89 21.65
C GLU A 197 13.75 -10.04 22.58
N SER A 198 14.74 -10.86 22.22
CA SER A 198 15.77 -11.31 23.15
C SER A 198 16.68 -10.18 23.67
N ALA A 199 17.05 -9.20 22.84
CA ALA A 199 18.01 -8.18 23.24
C ALA A 199 17.50 -7.28 24.38
N TYR A 200 16.28 -6.72 24.28
CA TYR A 200 15.72 -5.88 25.34
C TYR A 200 15.38 -6.72 26.57
N VAL A 201 15.00 -7.99 26.39
CA VAL A 201 14.75 -8.92 27.50
C VAL A 201 16.03 -9.13 28.30
N GLU A 202 17.17 -9.38 27.66
CA GLU A 202 18.47 -9.48 28.34
C GLU A 202 18.84 -8.20 29.10
N GLN A 203 18.58 -7.03 28.51
CA GLN A 203 18.78 -5.76 29.20
C GLN A 203 17.85 -5.62 30.43
N LEU A 204 16.60 -6.09 30.34
CA LEU A 204 15.67 -6.10 31.48
C LEU A 204 16.13 -7.03 32.60
N LEU A 205 16.79 -8.15 32.30
CA LEU A 205 17.35 -9.03 33.33
C LEU A 205 18.36 -8.28 34.18
N LYS A 206 19.30 -7.55 33.56
CA LYS A 206 20.27 -6.70 34.27
C LYS A 206 19.59 -5.63 35.12
N VAL A 207 18.53 -5.00 34.59
CA VAL A 207 17.71 -4.04 35.33
C VAL A 207 17.07 -4.65 36.58
N TYR A 208 16.62 -5.91 36.52
CA TYR A 208 16.07 -6.61 37.68
C TYR A 208 17.15 -6.97 38.71
N GLU A 209 18.36 -7.33 38.26
CA GLU A 209 19.50 -7.61 39.13
C GLU A 209 19.93 -6.37 39.93
N GLU A 210 19.96 -5.20 39.29
CA GLU A 210 20.24 -3.91 39.96
C GLU A 210 19.22 -3.57 41.05
N LYS A 211 17.94 -3.92 40.83
CA LYS A 211 16.87 -3.65 41.78
C LYS A 211 16.90 -4.59 42.99
N GLY A 212 17.45 -5.80 42.79
CA GLY A 212 17.46 -6.88 43.77
C GLY A 212 16.09 -7.55 43.93
N PRO A 213 16.00 -8.65 44.70
CA PRO A 213 17.08 -9.26 45.50
C PRO A 213 17.86 -10.39 44.81
N GLY A 214 17.52 -10.76 43.57
CA GLY A 214 18.06 -11.97 42.91
C GLY A 214 18.86 -11.72 41.63
N THR A 215 19.58 -12.75 41.20
CA THR A 215 20.26 -12.84 39.89
C THR A 215 19.38 -13.63 38.93
N TYR A 216 19.26 -13.18 37.67
CA TYR A 216 18.38 -13.78 36.68
C TYR A 216 19.17 -14.29 35.49
N ALA A 217 19.69 -15.52 35.60
CA ALA A 217 20.51 -16.15 34.55
C ALA A 217 19.75 -16.40 33.22
N SER A 218 18.41 -16.30 33.22
CA SER A 218 17.59 -16.45 32.01
C SER A 218 16.25 -15.75 32.15
N ALA A 219 15.61 -15.48 31.00
CA ALA A 219 14.25 -14.96 30.95
C ALA A 219 13.24 -15.89 31.64
N THR A 220 13.43 -17.21 31.55
CA THR A 220 12.61 -18.20 32.26
C THR A 220 12.70 -18.03 33.78
N ALA A 221 13.90 -17.79 34.31
CA ALA A 221 14.10 -17.54 35.74
C ALA A 221 13.39 -16.25 36.18
N ALA A 222 13.47 -15.18 35.38
CA ALA A 222 12.75 -13.94 35.66
C ALA A 222 11.23 -14.11 35.57
N LEU A 223 10.71 -14.88 34.60
CA LEU A 223 9.28 -15.18 34.46
C LEU A 223 8.71 -16.01 35.61
N ALA A 224 9.54 -16.79 36.30
CA ALA A 224 9.18 -17.56 37.49
C ALA A 224 9.26 -16.74 38.79
N SER A 225 9.89 -15.56 38.76
CA SER A 225 9.98 -14.66 39.92
C SER A 225 8.59 -14.12 40.27
N ALA A 226 8.22 -14.18 41.56
CA ALA A 226 6.99 -13.57 42.05
C ALA A 226 7.02 -12.04 41.93
N GLU A 227 8.20 -11.43 42.01
CA GLU A 227 8.38 -9.97 41.98
C GLU A 227 8.40 -9.43 40.54
N PHE A 228 9.25 -9.99 39.68
CA PHE A 228 9.46 -9.47 38.31
C PHE A 228 8.79 -10.26 37.20
N GLY A 229 8.31 -11.48 37.46
CA GLY A 229 7.60 -12.29 36.48
C GLY A 229 6.36 -11.58 35.89
N PRO A 230 5.48 -10.98 36.73
CA PRO A 230 4.36 -10.19 36.23
C PRO A 230 4.80 -8.99 35.38
N HIS A 231 5.87 -8.31 35.79
CA HIS A 231 6.39 -7.15 35.08
C HIS A 231 6.97 -7.54 33.71
N LEU A 232 7.78 -8.61 33.63
CA LEU A 232 8.33 -9.10 32.37
C LEU A 232 7.24 -9.55 31.40
N ARG A 233 6.18 -10.23 31.88
CA ARG A 233 5.03 -10.59 31.04
C ARG A 233 4.35 -9.36 30.43
N GLU A 234 4.17 -8.29 31.21
CA GLU A 234 3.60 -7.04 30.70
C GLU A 234 4.52 -6.37 29.66
N GLN A 235 5.84 -6.38 29.87
CA GLN A 235 6.78 -5.85 28.85
C GLN A 235 6.74 -6.64 27.55
N ARG A 236 6.62 -7.97 27.62
CA ARG A 236 6.43 -8.82 26.43
C ARG A 236 5.11 -8.51 25.70
N ILE A 237 4.01 -8.33 26.43
CA ILE A 237 2.73 -7.91 25.83
C ILE A 237 2.89 -6.59 25.07
N ARG A 238 3.54 -5.59 25.68
CA ARG A 238 3.80 -4.29 25.04
C ARG A 238 4.64 -4.45 23.77
N PHE A 239 5.72 -5.22 23.85
CA PHE A 239 6.60 -5.48 22.71
C PHE A 239 5.83 -6.11 21.53
N PHE A 240 5.07 -7.18 21.77
CA PHE A 240 4.33 -7.84 20.69
C PHE A 240 3.14 -7.01 20.18
N ASP A 241 2.51 -6.18 21.01
CA ASP A 241 1.54 -5.18 20.55
C ASP A 241 2.20 -4.17 19.58
N ALA A 242 3.40 -3.70 19.89
CA ALA A 242 4.16 -2.82 18.99
C ALA A 242 4.62 -3.53 17.71
N VAL A 243 5.05 -4.79 17.78
CA VAL A 243 5.40 -5.58 16.58
C VAL A 243 4.18 -5.78 15.67
N ALA A 244 3.01 -6.09 16.23
CA ALA A 244 1.78 -6.21 15.45
C ALA A 244 1.35 -4.87 14.83
N PHE A 245 1.52 -3.78 15.56
CA PHE A 245 1.30 -2.41 15.08
C PHE A 245 2.23 -2.08 13.89
N ASP A 246 3.55 -2.25 14.05
CA ASP A 246 4.54 -2.02 13.00
C ASP A 246 4.21 -2.79 11.72
N ARG A 247 3.91 -4.08 11.85
CA ARG A 247 3.58 -4.93 10.70
C ARG A 247 2.34 -4.43 9.97
N PHE A 248 1.29 -4.09 10.71
CA PHE A 248 0.04 -3.62 10.12
C PHE A 248 0.22 -2.29 9.38
N TYR A 249 0.90 -1.31 9.99
CA TYR A 249 1.09 0.01 9.38
C TYR A 249 2.13 0.01 8.26
N ARG A 250 3.16 -0.84 8.33
CA ARG A 250 4.06 -1.07 7.19
C ARG A 250 3.31 -1.53 5.94
N ASP A 251 2.31 -2.39 6.11
CA ASP A 251 1.56 -2.96 4.98
C ASP A 251 0.37 -2.08 4.54
N SER A 252 0.07 -0.99 5.26
CA SER A 252 -1.13 -0.17 5.02
C SER A 252 -0.86 1.33 4.88
N THR A 253 0.37 1.78 5.09
CA THR A 253 0.77 3.19 5.00
C THR A 253 2.09 3.37 4.25
N PRO A 254 2.41 4.59 3.78
CA PRO A 254 3.73 4.88 3.24
C PRO A 254 4.84 4.60 4.27
N GLU A 255 5.98 4.08 3.81
CA GLU A 255 7.10 3.67 4.67
C GLU A 255 7.54 4.74 5.68
N ALA A 256 7.55 6.01 5.24
CA ALA A 256 7.94 7.14 6.07
C ALA A 256 7.04 7.33 7.32
N TYR A 257 5.79 6.87 7.30
CA TYR A 257 4.85 7.10 8.41
C TYR A 257 5.28 6.32 9.65
N LEU A 258 5.69 5.06 9.48
CA LEU A 258 6.16 4.24 10.60
C LEU A 258 7.51 4.74 11.14
N ALA A 259 8.41 5.17 10.25
CA ALA A 259 9.69 5.76 10.64
C ALA A 259 9.48 7.04 11.47
N ASN A 260 8.65 7.96 10.99
CA ASN A 260 8.31 9.19 11.71
C ASN A 260 7.65 8.90 13.06
N PHE A 261 6.77 7.90 13.13
CA PHE A 261 6.16 7.48 14.40
C PHE A 261 7.20 7.02 15.42
N LYS A 262 8.15 6.17 15.00
CA LYS A 262 9.23 5.70 15.90
C LYS A 262 10.13 6.85 16.36
N ASP A 263 10.44 7.79 15.46
CA ASP A 263 11.20 8.99 15.79
C ASP A 263 10.47 9.88 16.81
N GLU A 264 9.16 10.08 16.66
CA GLU A 264 8.35 10.81 17.64
C GLU A 264 8.37 10.13 19.01
N ILE A 265 8.27 8.80 19.07
CA ILE A 265 8.39 8.07 20.33
C ILE A 265 9.79 8.23 20.93
N TYR A 266 10.84 8.06 20.14
CA TYR A 266 12.22 8.22 20.59
C TYR A 266 12.47 9.62 21.16
N HIS A 267 12.19 10.66 20.38
CA HIS A 267 12.37 12.05 20.82
C HIS A 267 11.44 12.41 21.98
N GLY A 268 10.28 11.79 22.06
CA GLY A 268 9.34 11.96 23.15
C GLY A 268 9.80 11.36 24.48
N VAL A 269 10.78 10.44 24.51
CA VAL A 269 11.22 9.79 25.77
C VAL A 269 12.71 9.90 26.06
N ILE A 270 13.53 10.33 25.10
CA ILE A 270 14.99 10.28 25.20
C ILE A 270 15.54 11.12 26.37
N ASP A 271 14.92 12.25 26.68
CA ASP A 271 15.37 13.10 27.80
C ASP A 271 15.12 12.41 29.15
N ALA A 272 13.95 11.81 29.35
CA ALA A 272 13.67 10.99 30.53
C ALA A 272 14.53 9.73 30.59
N HIS A 273 14.90 9.15 29.44
CA HIS A 273 15.89 8.07 29.43
C HIS A 273 17.28 8.54 29.86
N ARG A 274 17.63 9.79 29.54
CA ARG A 274 18.95 10.37 29.79
C ARG A 274 19.17 10.89 31.21
N GLU A 275 18.10 11.14 31.95
CA GLU A 275 18.14 11.54 33.36
C GLU A 275 18.89 10.54 34.27
N THR A 276 19.28 11.02 35.44
CA THR A 276 19.94 10.22 36.48
C THR A 276 18.92 9.57 37.39
N TYR A 277 19.05 8.26 37.62
CA TYR A 277 18.18 7.47 38.49
C TYR A 277 18.99 6.62 39.46
N SER A 278 18.33 6.13 40.51
CA SER A 278 18.96 5.25 41.51
C SER A 278 19.23 3.83 41.01
N ASN A 279 18.54 3.39 39.96
CA ASN A 279 18.72 2.11 39.26
C ASN A 279 18.00 2.16 37.90
N GLY A 280 18.34 1.22 37.02
CA GLY A 280 17.71 1.08 35.71
C GLY A 280 16.20 0.83 35.78
N TYR A 281 15.69 0.23 36.87
CA TYR A 281 14.25 -0.04 37.03
C TYR A 281 13.46 1.27 37.20
N SER A 282 14.00 2.23 37.95
CA SER A 282 13.42 3.57 38.08
C SER A 282 13.44 4.33 36.75
N ARG A 283 14.54 4.24 35.98
CA ARG A 283 14.63 4.81 34.63
C ARG A 283 13.58 4.22 33.69
N LEU A 284 13.51 2.90 33.62
CA LEU A 284 12.52 2.17 32.83
C LEU A 284 11.10 2.63 33.17
N GLY A 285 10.77 2.70 34.47
CA GLY A 285 9.46 3.16 34.92
C GLY A 285 9.13 4.58 34.45
N LYS A 286 10.08 5.51 34.49
CA LYS A 286 9.88 6.89 34.01
C LYS A 286 9.72 7.00 32.51
N VAL A 287 10.56 6.31 31.75
CA VAL A 287 10.44 6.24 30.29
C VAL A 287 9.08 5.65 29.89
N MET A 288 8.67 4.55 30.52
CA MET A 288 7.38 3.89 30.25
C MET A 288 6.18 4.78 30.61
N GLN A 289 6.28 5.58 31.67
CA GLN A 289 5.26 6.56 32.06
C GLN A 289 5.15 7.66 31.00
N GLN A 290 6.27 8.19 30.54
CA GLN A 290 6.31 9.23 29.52
C GLN A 290 5.79 8.72 28.16
N ALA A 291 6.26 7.55 27.71
CA ALA A 291 5.80 6.89 26.49
C ALA A 291 4.28 6.70 26.46
N ALA A 292 3.68 6.27 27.58
CA ALA A 292 2.24 6.10 27.69
C ALA A 292 1.46 7.42 27.49
N ALA A 293 2.02 8.54 27.92
CA ALA A 293 1.39 9.86 27.86
C ALA A 293 1.59 10.58 26.51
N LEU A 294 2.58 10.20 25.71
CA LEU A 294 2.86 10.82 24.41
C LEU A 294 1.65 10.83 23.49
N GLN A 295 1.45 11.94 22.78
CA GLN A 295 0.45 12.05 21.72
C GLN A 295 1.19 11.96 20.39
N ALA A 296 1.22 10.76 19.80
CA ALA A 296 1.78 10.57 18.47
C ALA A 296 0.89 11.23 17.42
N SER A 297 1.50 11.76 16.37
CA SER A 297 0.80 12.47 15.30
C SER A 297 0.31 11.53 14.18
N GLY A 298 -0.45 12.09 13.24
CA GLY A 298 -0.89 11.40 12.03
C GLY A 298 -1.88 10.24 12.25
N VAL A 299 -2.11 9.45 11.19
CA VAL A 299 -3.06 8.32 11.20
C VAL A 299 -2.64 7.20 12.16
N LEU A 300 -1.33 6.97 12.33
CA LEU A 300 -0.80 5.98 13.28
C LEU A 300 -1.11 6.38 14.72
N GLY A 301 -0.95 7.68 15.05
CA GLY A 301 -1.18 8.20 16.39
C GLY A 301 -2.59 7.97 16.92
N ARG A 302 -3.60 7.93 16.04
CA ARG A 302 -5.01 7.65 16.41
C ARG A 302 -5.20 6.27 17.05
N HIS A 303 -4.35 5.30 16.69
CA HIS A 303 -4.45 3.91 17.13
C HIS A 303 -3.28 3.47 18.02
N ALA A 304 -2.28 4.34 18.21
CA ALA A 304 -1.12 4.10 19.06
C ALA A 304 -1.46 4.22 20.56
N GLY A 305 -2.08 3.17 21.11
CA GLY A 305 -2.37 3.07 22.54
C GLY A 305 -1.11 3.03 23.41
N PRO A 306 -1.23 3.19 24.74
CA PRO A 306 -0.09 3.19 25.66
C PRO A 306 0.86 1.99 25.50
N LYS A 307 0.31 0.79 25.29
CA LYS A 307 1.10 -0.43 25.12
C LYS A 307 1.97 -0.42 23.87
N VAL A 308 1.43 0.08 22.76
CA VAL A 308 2.18 0.22 21.50
C VAL A 308 3.35 1.17 21.73
N LYS A 309 3.10 2.37 22.26
CA LYS A 309 4.16 3.37 22.50
C LYS A 309 5.25 2.86 23.44
N GLN A 310 4.86 2.16 24.51
CA GLN A 310 5.79 1.52 25.44
C GLN A 310 6.56 0.37 24.78
N GLY A 311 5.90 -0.44 23.95
CA GLY A 311 6.51 -1.51 23.18
C GLY A 311 7.50 -1.00 22.15
N THR A 312 7.22 0.14 21.51
CA THR A 312 8.14 0.80 20.59
C THR A 312 9.43 1.21 21.30
N CYS A 313 9.38 1.60 22.58
CA CYS A 313 10.61 1.81 23.36
C CYS A 313 11.44 0.52 23.51
N HIS A 314 10.81 -0.66 23.62
CA HIS A 314 11.53 -1.93 23.64
C HIS A 314 12.13 -2.30 22.28
N GLN A 315 11.43 -1.99 21.18
CA GLN A 315 12.01 -2.13 19.84
C GLN A 315 13.25 -1.23 19.67
N LEU A 316 13.16 0.05 20.08
CA LEU A 316 14.30 0.97 20.08
C LEU A 316 15.46 0.48 20.97
N ALA A 317 15.15 -0.22 22.07
CA ALA A 317 16.16 -0.84 22.94
C ALA A 317 16.85 -2.04 22.27
N ASN A 318 16.11 -2.86 21.53
CA ASN A 318 16.68 -3.93 20.69
C ASN A 318 17.61 -3.36 19.62
N GLU A 319 17.22 -2.24 19.01
CA GLU A 319 17.99 -1.54 17.97
C GLU A 319 19.20 -0.77 18.54
N GLY A 320 19.36 -0.73 19.87
CA GLY A 320 20.46 -0.05 20.56
C GLY A 320 20.30 1.47 20.67
N HIS A 321 19.16 2.01 20.27
CA HIS A 321 18.86 3.44 20.36
C HIS A 321 18.39 3.87 21.76
N LEU A 322 17.75 2.96 22.50
CA LEU A 322 17.21 3.22 23.83
C LEU A 322 17.55 2.09 24.84
N PRO A 323 18.83 1.74 25.03
CA PRO A 323 19.22 0.57 25.84
C PRO A 323 18.77 0.71 27.31
N TRP A 324 18.26 -0.36 27.89
CA TRP A 324 17.78 -0.39 29.28
C TRP A 324 18.87 -0.64 30.31
N ASP A 325 20.05 -1.10 29.91
CA ASP A 325 21.16 -1.54 30.77
C ASP A 325 22.39 -0.61 30.71
N ARG A 326 22.17 0.66 30.37
CA ARG A 326 23.18 1.71 30.47
C ARG A 326 23.43 2.19 31.90
#